data_AF-A0A921GDN0-F1
#
_entry.id   AF-A0A921GDN0-F1
#
_cell.length_a   1.000
_cell.length_b   1.000
_cell.length_c   1.000
_cell.angle_alpha   90.00
_cell.angle_beta   90.00
_cell.angle_gamma   90.00
#
_symmetry.space_group_name_H-M   'P 1'
#
loop_
_entity.id
_entity.type
_entity.pdbx_description
1 polymer ?
#
loop_
_entity_poly.entity_id
_entity_poly.type
_entity_poly.pdbx_seq_one_letter_code
_entity_poly.pdbx_strand_id
1 'polypeptide(L)'
;MLISLAKELDTSVSILLGETVQEYCLNELDLKSISEKLESINLQFAKRSEMRIKVVRYLLILLCAIITVVFIAFATMNSEYLNWDYNNPELAIVGTMLHGVEFLFVRFAPFVFIGSLIGIVFTYRKR
;
A
#
# COMPACT_ATOMS: atom_id res chain seq x y z
N MET A 1 -8.87 47.83 46.95
CA MET A 1 -8.55 46.49 47.50
C MET A 1 -8.01 45.54 46.42
N LEU A 2 -8.69 45.35 45.29
CA LEU A 2 -8.18 44.53 44.16
C LEU A 2 -6.88 45.05 43.50
N ILE A 3 -6.71 46.37 43.42
CA ILE A 3 -5.48 47.00 42.90
C ILE A 3 -4.24 46.65 43.74
N SER A 4 -4.41 46.40 45.05
CA SER A 4 -3.31 46.05 45.94
C SER A 4 -2.88 44.59 45.76
N LEU A 5 -3.84 43.68 45.55
CA LEU A 5 -3.57 42.27 45.25
C LEU A 5 -2.92 42.08 43.86
N ALA A 6 -3.38 42.82 42.85
CA ALA A 6 -2.79 42.82 41.51
C ALA A 6 -1.31 43.27 41.51
N LYS A 7 -0.98 44.25 42.36
CA LYS A 7 0.38 44.77 42.50
C LYS A 7 1.32 43.84 43.29
N GLU A 8 0.78 43.01 44.18
CA GLU A 8 1.53 42.00 44.94
C GLU A 8 1.84 40.75 44.09
N LEU A 9 0.92 40.39 43.18
CA LEU A 9 1.09 39.25 42.25
C LEU A 9 1.65 39.66 40.87
N ASP A 10 2.09 40.90 40.71
CA ASP A 10 2.64 41.47 39.45
C ASP A 10 1.78 41.17 38.20
N THR A 11 0.45 41.14 38.38
CA THR A 11 -0.53 40.77 37.34
C THR A 11 -1.57 41.88 37.20
N SER A 12 -1.99 42.20 35.97
CA SER A 12 -2.91 43.32 35.75
C SER A 12 -4.31 43.05 36.33
N VAL A 13 -4.97 44.10 36.83
CA VAL A 13 -6.33 44.02 37.40
C VAL A 13 -7.34 43.43 36.40
N SER A 14 -7.09 43.57 35.09
CA SER A 14 -7.88 42.97 34.00
C SER A 14 -7.81 41.43 33.97
N ILE A 15 -6.66 40.83 34.31
CA ILE A 15 -6.51 39.37 34.47
C ILE A 15 -7.33 38.90 35.68
N LEU A 16 -7.29 39.66 36.77
CA LEU A 16 -7.96 39.35 38.04
C LEU A 16 -9.49 39.52 38.00
N LEU A 17 -9.98 40.41 37.14
CA LEU A 17 -11.42 40.64 36.91
C LEU A 17 -12.06 39.60 35.98
N GLY A 18 -11.27 38.65 35.45
CA GLY A 18 -11.76 37.68 34.47
C GLY A 18 -12.32 38.36 33.23
N GLU A 19 -11.84 39.57 32.90
CA GLU A 19 -12.05 40.16 31.58
C GLU A 19 -11.32 39.24 30.62
N THR A 20 -12.09 38.31 30.08
CA THR A 20 -11.62 37.15 29.35
C THR A 20 -10.75 37.64 28.21
N VAL A 21 -9.44 37.57 28.42
CA VAL A 21 -8.48 37.49 27.34
C VAL A 21 -9.07 36.47 26.38
N GLN A 22 -9.03 36.85 25.10
CA GLN A 22 -9.48 36.25 23.86
C GLN A 22 -9.15 34.75 23.64
N GLU A 23 -9.03 33.95 24.70
CA GLU A 23 -8.66 32.53 24.74
C GLU A 23 -9.65 31.65 23.99
N TYR A 24 -10.95 31.98 24.00
CA TYR A 24 -11.94 31.24 23.21
C TYR A 24 -11.74 31.45 21.71
N CYS A 25 -11.54 32.70 21.28
CA CYS A 25 -11.34 33.02 19.85
C CYS A 25 -9.99 32.54 19.32
N LEU A 26 -8.92 32.59 20.13
CA LEU A 26 -7.62 32.03 19.73
C LEU A 26 -7.71 30.52 19.58
N ASN A 27 -8.33 29.82 20.54
CA ASN A 27 -8.50 28.37 20.45
C ASN A 27 -9.45 27.96 19.30
N GLU A 28 -10.53 28.70 19.02
CA GLU A 28 -11.39 28.42 17.86
C GLU A 28 -10.68 28.63 16.53
N LEU A 29 -9.90 29.72 16.40
CA LEU A 29 -9.15 30.01 15.18
C LEU A 29 -8.04 28.96 14.97
N ASP A 30 -7.36 28.55 16.04
CA ASP A 30 -6.29 27.57 16.01
C ASP A 30 -6.85 26.16 15.74
N LEU A 31 -7.96 25.77 16.39
CA LEU A 31 -8.70 24.54 16.10
C LEU A 31 -9.23 24.49 14.67
N LYS A 32 -9.72 25.61 14.14
CA LYS A 32 -10.16 25.72 12.75
C LYS A 32 -8.99 25.55 11.78
N SER A 33 -7.84 26.15 12.08
CA SER A 33 -6.62 25.99 11.27
C SER A 33 -6.11 24.54 11.30
N ILE A 34 -6.18 23.87 12.46
CA ILE A 34 -5.82 22.47 12.65
C ILE A 34 -6.80 21.58 11.85
N SER A 35 -8.11 21.85 11.94
CA SER A 35 -9.15 21.15 11.18
C SER A 35 -8.92 21.24 9.67
N GLU A 36 -8.66 22.43 9.13
CA GLU A 36 -8.37 22.63 7.71
C GLU A 36 -7.11 21.88 7.27
N LYS A 37 -6.05 21.90 8.10
CA LYS A 37 -4.83 21.13 7.81
C LYS A 37 -5.10 19.63 7.83
N LEU A 38 -5.83 19.12 8.81
CA LEU A 38 -6.23 17.71 8.89
C LEU A 38 -7.08 17.30 7.68
N GLU A 39 -8.02 18.13 7.25
CA GLU A 39 -8.83 17.89 6.06
C GLU A 39 -7.96 17.81 4.79
N SER A 40 -7.03 18.75 4.61
CA SER A 40 -6.10 18.74 3.47
C SER A 40 -5.20 17.49 3.45
N ILE A 41 -4.73 17.07 4.63
CA ILE A 41 -3.90 15.87 4.81
C ILE A 41 -4.73 14.62 4.50
N ASN A 42 -5.95 14.55 5.04
CA ASN A 42 -6.87 13.44 4.80
C ASN A 42 -7.22 13.31 3.31
N LEU A 43 -7.45 14.43 2.63
CA LEU A 43 -7.77 14.48 1.21
C LEU A 43 -6.57 14.03 0.34
N GLN A 44 -5.34 14.40 0.72
CA GLN A 44 -4.13 13.88 0.08
C GLN A 44 -3.92 12.39 0.33
N PHE A 45 -4.12 11.92 1.57
CA PHE A 45 -4.02 10.50 1.90
C PHE A 45 -5.08 9.68 1.16
N ALA A 46 -6.31 10.17 1.08
CA ALA A 46 -7.38 9.55 0.30
C ALA A 46 -6.98 9.41 -1.18
N LYS A 47 -6.58 10.52 -1.84
CA LYS A 47 -6.10 10.48 -3.24
C LYS A 47 -4.91 9.56 -3.45
N ARG A 48 -3.91 9.60 -2.56
CA ARG A 48 -2.71 8.74 -2.66
C ARG A 48 -3.05 7.27 -2.42
N SER A 49 -4.00 6.98 -1.53
CA SER A 49 -4.47 5.62 -1.27
C SER A 49 -5.20 5.02 -2.47
N GLU A 50 -6.08 5.80 -3.13
CA GLU A 50 -6.80 5.35 -4.33
C GLU A 50 -5.85 5.04 -5.50
N MET A 51 -4.85 5.89 -5.72
CA MET A 51 -3.82 5.64 -6.74
C MET A 51 -3.01 4.38 -6.42
N ARG A 52 -2.59 4.20 -5.17
CA ARG A 52 -1.84 3.01 -4.73
C ARG A 52 -2.66 1.72 -4.92
N ILE A 53 -3.94 1.75 -4.57
CA ILE A 53 -4.88 0.62 -4.75
C ILE A 53 -5.00 0.25 -6.24
N LYS A 54 -5.14 1.24 -7.12
CA LYS A 54 -5.15 1.01 -8.58
C LYS A 54 -3.85 0.38 -9.08
N VAL A 55 -2.71 0.92 -8.66
CA VAL A 55 -1.38 0.39 -9.06
C VAL A 55 -1.20 -1.05 -8.61
N VAL A 56 -1.50 -1.36 -7.34
CA VAL A 56 -1.43 -2.74 -6.81
C VAL A 56 -2.31 -3.68 -7.62
N ARG A 57 -3.52 -3.25 -7.97
CA ARG A 57 -4.43 -4.05 -8.80
C ARG A 57 -3.85 -4.36 -10.18
N TYR A 58 -3.33 -3.34 -10.88
CA TYR A 58 -2.72 -3.55 -12.20
C TYR A 58 -1.48 -4.45 -12.10
N LEU A 59 -0.67 -4.30 -11.05
CA LEU A 59 0.47 -5.18 -10.80
C LEU A 59 0.04 -6.64 -10.58
N LEU A 60 -1.00 -6.89 -9.78
CA LEU A 60 -1.52 -8.24 -9.55
C LEU A 60 -2.09 -8.87 -10.83
N ILE A 61 -2.81 -8.09 -11.64
CA ILE A 61 -3.35 -8.54 -12.93
C ILE A 61 -2.20 -8.85 -13.91
N LEU A 62 -1.20 -7.98 -14.00
CA LEU A 62 -0.02 -8.20 -14.84
C LEU A 62 0.71 -9.48 -14.43
N LEU A 63 0.93 -9.67 -13.13
CA LEU A 63 1.58 -10.87 -12.59
C LEU A 63 0.78 -12.13 -12.94
N CYS A 64 -0.55 -12.08 -12.82
CA CYS A 64 -1.45 -13.15 -13.22
C CYS A 64 -1.33 -13.49 -14.71
N ALA A 65 -1.30 -12.47 -15.58
CA ALA A 65 -1.14 -12.62 -17.02
C ALA A 65 0.24 -13.20 -17.42
N ILE A 66 1.31 -12.82 -16.72
CA ILE A 66 2.64 -13.40 -16.95
C ILE A 66 2.63 -14.90 -16.62
N ILE A 67 2.04 -15.28 -15.48
CA ILE A 67 1.95 -16.70 -15.09
C ILE A 67 1.20 -17.52 -16.14
N THR A 68 0.08 -17.01 -16.67
CA THR A 68 -0.70 -17.73 -17.69
C THR A 68 0.06 -17.86 -19.01
N VAL A 69 0.76 -16.82 -19.46
CA VAL A 69 1.60 -16.88 -20.67
C VAL A 69 2.72 -17.90 -20.52
N VAL A 70 3.41 -17.92 -19.38
CA VAL A 70 4.47 -18.91 -19.11
C VAL A 70 3.90 -20.34 -19.09
N PHE A 71 2.70 -20.53 -18.52
CA PHE A 71 2.01 -21.83 -18.55
C PHE A 71 1.73 -22.31 -19.97
N ILE A 72 1.25 -21.41 -20.84
CA ILE A 72 0.98 -21.73 -22.25
C ILE A 72 2.28 -22.10 -22.96
N ALA A 73 3.37 -21.34 -22.73
CA ALA A 73 4.67 -21.64 -23.33
C ALA A 73 5.19 -23.02 -22.91
N PHE A 74 5.10 -23.38 -21.63
CA PHE A 74 5.46 -24.72 -21.16
C PHE A 74 4.55 -25.80 -21.76
N ALA A 75 3.24 -25.56 -21.87
CA ALA A 75 2.33 -26.51 -22.49
C ALA A 75 2.66 -26.76 -23.96
N THR A 76 3.11 -25.74 -24.70
CA THR A 76 3.57 -25.90 -26.09
C THR A 76 4.92 -26.62 -26.19
N MET A 77 5.85 -26.34 -25.27
CA MET A 77 7.20 -26.92 -25.29
C MET A 77 7.27 -28.36 -24.76
N ASN A 78 6.36 -28.75 -23.87
CA ASN A 78 6.34 -30.09 -23.26
C ASN A 78 6.36 -31.23 -24.29
N SER A 79 5.78 -31.02 -25.48
CA SER A 79 5.83 -32.01 -26.55
C SER A 79 7.19 -32.10 -27.28
N GLU A 80 7.96 -31.02 -27.31
CA GLU A 80 9.19 -30.93 -28.11
C GLU A 80 10.41 -31.31 -27.30
N TYR A 81 10.50 -30.82 -26.06
CA TYR A 81 11.68 -31.00 -25.22
C TYR A 81 11.78 -32.42 -24.62
N LEU A 82 10.65 -33.09 -24.33
CA LEU A 82 10.65 -34.49 -23.86
C LEU A 82 11.25 -35.47 -24.90
N ASN A 83 11.28 -35.09 -26.17
CA ASN A 83 11.79 -35.90 -27.27
C ASN A 83 13.26 -35.58 -27.62
N TRP A 84 13.95 -34.74 -26.83
CA TRP A 84 15.35 -34.44 -27.06
C TRP A 84 16.25 -35.67 -26.84
N ASP A 85 17.36 -35.73 -27.58
CA ASP A 85 18.32 -36.81 -27.43
C ASP A 85 19.14 -36.64 -26.14
N TYR A 86 18.76 -37.40 -25.12
CA TYR A 86 19.47 -37.44 -23.83
C TYR A 86 20.81 -38.19 -23.88
N ASN A 87 21.17 -38.80 -25.01
CA ASN A 87 22.53 -39.32 -25.21
C ASN A 87 23.53 -38.21 -25.53
N ASN A 88 23.07 -37.05 -26.00
CA ASN A 88 23.90 -35.87 -26.11
C ASN A 88 24.00 -35.17 -24.73
N PRO A 89 25.19 -35.09 -24.11
CA PRO A 89 25.34 -34.52 -22.78
C PRO A 89 24.89 -33.05 -22.70
N GLU A 90 25.03 -32.27 -23.78
CA GLU A 90 24.63 -30.86 -23.79
C GLU A 90 23.10 -30.71 -23.66
N LEU A 91 22.35 -31.48 -24.45
CA LEU A 91 20.89 -31.48 -24.42
C LEU A 91 20.34 -32.07 -23.13
N ALA A 92 20.98 -33.11 -22.60
CA ALA A 92 20.59 -33.73 -21.34
C ALA A 92 20.68 -32.76 -20.15
N ILE A 93 21.73 -31.92 -20.09
CA ILE A 93 21.90 -30.90 -19.04
C ILE A 93 20.82 -29.81 -19.15
N VAL A 94 20.61 -29.27 -20.36
CA VAL A 94 19.58 -28.24 -20.57
C VAL A 94 18.19 -28.79 -20.26
N GLY A 95 17.93 -30.03 -20.67
CA GLY A 95 16.66 -30.68 -20.44
C GLY A 95 16.37 -30.96 -18.96
N THR A 96 17.36 -31.36 -18.18
CA THR A 96 17.20 -31.55 -16.73
C THR A 96 17.06 -30.23 -15.97
N MET A 97 17.78 -29.17 -16.38
CA MET A 97 17.58 -27.82 -15.84
C MET A 97 16.18 -27.29 -16.12
N LEU A 98 15.70 -27.41 -17.36
CA LEU A 98 14.35 -26.98 -17.74
C LEU A 98 13.29 -27.72 -16.93
N HIS A 99 13.44 -29.04 -16.75
CA HIS A 99 12.56 -29.84 -15.91
C HIS A 99 12.52 -29.33 -14.46
N GLY A 100 13.68 -29.02 -13.89
CA GLY A 100 13.78 -28.51 -12.52
C GLY A 100 13.06 -27.17 -12.36
N VAL A 101 13.19 -26.28 -13.35
CA VAL A 101 12.48 -25.00 -13.37
C VAL A 101 10.98 -25.22 -13.50
N GLU A 102 10.54 -26.07 -14.43
CA GLU A 102 9.13 -26.41 -14.62
C GLU A 102 8.52 -26.99 -13.33
N PHE A 103 9.22 -27.94 -12.69
CA PHE A 103 8.79 -28.55 -11.44
C PHE A 103 8.57 -27.52 -10.33
N LEU A 104 9.49 -26.58 -10.16
CA LEU A 104 9.32 -25.48 -9.20
C LEU A 104 8.16 -24.57 -9.62
N PHE A 105 8.13 -24.15 -10.88
CA PHE A 105 7.13 -23.21 -11.38
C PHE A 105 5.71 -23.76 -11.25
N VAL A 106 5.45 -24.99 -11.69
CA VAL A 106 4.14 -25.66 -11.59
C VAL A 106 3.67 -25.76 -10.13
N ARG A 107 4.59 -25.86 -9.17
CA ARG A 107 4.25 -25.98 -7.75
C ARG A 107 4.06 -24.64 -7.06
N PHE A 108 4.81 -23.60 -7.43
CA PHE A 108 4.70 -22.26 -6.86
C PHE A 108 3.62 -21.40 -7.53
N ALA A 109 3.45 -21.52 -8.84
CA ALA A 109 2.50 -20.72 -9.62
C ALA A 109 1.06 -20.78 -9.08
N PRO A 110 0.50 -21.93 -8.68
CA PRO A 110 -0.85 -21.99 -8.11
C PRO A 110 -1.00 -21.17 -6.83
N PHE A 111 -0.02 -21.21 -5.92
CA PHE A 111 -0.06 -20.42 -4.68
C PHE A 111 0.01 -18.92 -4.96
N VAL A 112 0.90 -18.52 -5.87
CA VAL A 112 1.06 -17.12 -6.27
C VAL A 112 -0.21 -16.62 -6.99
N PHE A 113 -0.80 -17.46 -7.84
CA PHE A 113 -2.03 -17.15 -8.56
C PHE A 113 -3.22 -16.97 -7.62
N ILE A 114 -3.40 -17.87 -6.65
CA ILE A 114 -4.43 -17.75 -5.61
C ILE A 114 -4.20 -16.49 -4.76
N GLY A 115 -2.97 -16.23 -4.35
CA GLY A 115 -2.61 -15.01 -3.62
C GLY A 115 -2.94 -13.74 -4.42
N SER A 116 -2.70 -13.76 -5.73
CA SER A 116 -3.05 -12.65 -6.64
C SER A 116 -4.56 -12.46 -6.75
N LEU A 117 -5.33 -13.54 -6.92
CA LEU A 117 -6.80 -13.51 -6.91
C LEU A 117 -7.35 -12.93 -5.61
N ILE A 118 -6.88 -13.40 -4.46
CA ILE A 118 -7.28 -12.88 -3.15
C ILE A 118 -6.94 -11.40 -3.03
N GLY A 119 -5.74 -10.99 -3.46
CA GLY A 119 -5.30 -9.59 -3.48
C GLY A 119 -6.19 -8.72 -4.36
N ILE A 120 -6.59 -9.21 -5.54
CA ILE A 120 -7.52 -8.51 -6.43
C ILE A 120 -8.88 -8.36 -5.75
N VAL A 121 -9.46 -9.44 -5.22
CA VAL A 121 -10.77 -9.42 -4.52
C VAL A 121 -10.77 -8.46 -3.33
N PHE A 122 -9.71 -8.49 -2.52
CA PHE A 122 -9.58 -7.58 -1.38
C PHE A 122 -9.47 -6.12 -1.81
N THR A 123 -8.81 -5.87 -2.93
CA THR A 123 -8.70 -4.53 -3.54
C THR A 123 -10.06 -4.02 -4.06
N TYR A 124 -10.96 -4.91 -4.48
CA TYR A 124 -12.34 -4.55 -4.84
C TYR A 124 -13.25 -4.29 -3.64
N ARG A 125 -13.05 -5.03 -2.53
CA ARG A 125 -13.90 -4.92 -1.33
C ARG A 125 -13.62 -3.66 -0.49
N LYS A 126 -12.52 -2.96 -0.76
CA LYS A 126 -12.10 -1.74 -0.04
C LYS A 126 -12.67 -0.45 -0.64
N ARG A 127 -13.56 -0.57 -1.62
CA ARG A 127 -14.38 0.51 -2.18
C ARG A 127 -15.79 0.36 -1.65
#